data_AF-A0A4Q3CVB8-F1
#
_entry.id   AF-A0A4Q3CVB8-F1
#
_cell.length_a   1.000
_cell.length_b   1.000
_cell.length_c   1.000
_cell.angle_alpha   90.00
_cell.angle_beta   90.00
_cell.angle_gamma   90.00
#
_symmetry.space_group_name_H-M   'P 1'
#
loop_
_entity.id
_entity.type
_entity.pdbx_description
1 polymer ?
#
loop_
_entity_poly.entity_id
_entity_poly.type
_entity_poly.pdbx_seq_one_letter_code
_entity_poly.pdbx_strand_id
1 'polypeptide(L)'
;MKTLKINPSVGFTWKPVLVLVIAVTFIMVGWQALPLLLQQLMPEVGLLDNGIWQLLLFAFISYLIMLGICMLLFTWLLKWFGLPQINTMVSQFKALTSWQQFVLYWASFALLFLGSLLSLAAIF
;
A
#
# COMPACT_ATOMS: atom_id res chain seq x y z
N MET A 1 29.55 -3.93 49.69
CA MET A 1 28.60 -4.62 48.78
C MET A 1 27.62 -3.58 48.24
N LYS A 2 27.66 -3.27 46.95
CA LYS A 2 26.72 -2.32 46.32
C LYS A 2 25.45 -3.08 45.97
N THR A 3 24.34 -2.76 46.62
CA THR A 3 23.03 -3.36 46.34
C THR A 3 22.43 -2.71 45.10
N LEU A 4 22.24 -3.50 44.04
CA LEU A 4 21.49 -3.12 42.84
C LEU A 4 20.03 -2.84 43.23
N LYS A 5 19.63 -1.56 43.20
CA LYS A 5 18.22 -1.15 43.26
C LYS A 5 17.61 -1.36 41.88
N ILE A 6 16.90 -2.48 41.70
CA ILE A 6 16.08 -2.72 40.52
C ILE A 6 14.87 -1.79 40.64
N ASN A 7 14.77 -0.82 39.75
CA ASN A 7 13.66 0.13 39.65
C ASN A 7 12.56 -0.50 38.78
N PRO A 8 11.40 -0.94 39.34
CA PRO A 8 10.33 -1.51 38.55
C PRO A 8 9.43 -0.38 38.02
N SER A 9 9.99 0.56 37.27
CA SER A 9 9.22 1.65 36.66
C SER A 9 8.83 1.34 35.21
N VAL A 10 8.45 0.09 34.93
CA VAL A 10 7.77 -0.27 33.69
C VAL A 10 6.27 -0.32 33.99
N GLY A 11 5.72 0.82 34.40
CA GLY A 11 4.28 0.97 34.55
C GLY A 11 3.65 0.94 33.16
N PHE A 12 2.93 -0.14 32.85
CA PHE A 12 2.11 -0.25 31.65
C PHE A 12 1.13 0.94 31.63
N THR A 13 1.39 1.91 30.75
CA THR A 13 0.56 3.10 30.64
C THR A 13 -0.66 2.76 29.79
N TRP A 14 -1.85 2.81 30.38
CA TRP A 14 -3.13 2.51 29.70
C TRP A 14 -3.58 3.61 28.72
N LYS A 15 -2.98 4.79 28.81
CA LYS A 15 -3.30 5.95 27.95
C LYS A 15 -3.13 5.67 26.44
N PRO A 16 -2.02 5.13 25.94
CA PRO A 16 -1.88 4.77 24.53
C PRO A 16 -2.91 3.72 24.07
N VAL A 17 -3.25 2.76 24.94
CA VAL A 17 -4.25 1.73 24.64
C VAL A 17 -5.64 2.36 24.50
N LEU A 18 -6.03 3.25 25.41
CA LEU A 18 -7.31 3.97 25.33
C LEU A 18 -7.43 4.82 24.07
N VAL A 19 -6.37 5.55 23.71
CA VAL A 19 -6.35 6.35 22.48
C VAL A 19 -6.51 5.47 21.23
N LEU A 20 -5.85 4.32 21.19
CA LEU A 20 -5.96 3.37 20.09
C LEU A 20 -7.38 2.81 19.98
N VAL A 21 -7.99 2.42 21.10
CA VAL A 21 -9.38 1.92 21.13
C VAL A 21 -10.35 2.98 20.62
N ILE A 22 -10.24 4.22 21.11
CA ILE A 22 -11.09 5.33 20.66
C ILE A 22 -10.91 5.57 19.16
N ALA A 23 -9.67 5.60 18.66
CA ALA A 23 -9.40 5.78 17.23
C ALA A 23 -10.02 4.67 16.37
N VAL A 24 -9.86 3.40 16.77
CA VAL A 24 -10.43 2.25 16.06
C VAL A 24 -11.96 2.30 16.05
N THR A 25 -12.58 2.60 17.19
CA THR A 25 -14.05 2.73 17.26
C THR A 25 -14.56 3.85 16.37
N PHE A 26 -13.88 5.00 16.33
CA PHE A 26 -14.26 6.12 15.48
C PHE A 26 -14.16 5.78 13.99
N ILE A 27 -13.10 5.06 13.60
CA ILE A 27 -12.92 4.58 12.23
C ILE A 27 -14.01 3.56 11.85
N MET A 28 -14.34 2.63 12.73
CA MET A 28 -15.41 1.65 12.49
C MET A 28 -16.77 2.30 12.30
N VAL A 29 -17.11 3.26 13.16
CA VAL A 29 -18.37 4.02 13.06
C VAL A 29 -18.38 4.85 11.77
N GLY A 30 -17.28 5.53 11.47
CA GLY A 30 -17.14 6.31 10.22
C GLY A 30 -17.31 5.44 8.98
N TRP A 31 -16.74 4.23 8.96
CA TRP A 31 -16.85 3.29 7.85
C TRP A 31 -18.28 2.79 7.63
N GLN A 32 -19.05 2.56 8.70
CA GLN A 32 -20.46 2.16 8.58
C GLN A 32 -21.40 3.33 8.28
N ALA A 33 -21.06 4.56 8.67
CA ALA A 33 -21.85 5.75 8.39
C ALA A 33 -21.68 6.25 6.93
N LEU A 34 -20.53 5.98 6.32
CA LEU A 34 -20.21 6.41 4.95
C LEU A 34 -21.22 5.97 3.87
N PRO A 35 -21.69 4.69 3.81
CA PRO A 35 -22.67 4.28 2.80
C PRO A 35 -24.01 5.00 2.98
N LEU A 36 -24.42 5.31 4.20
CA LEU A 36 -25.64 6.08 4.49
C LEU A 36 -25.50 7.53 4.00
N LEU A 37 -24.34 8.16 4.22
CA LEU A 37 -24.06 9.50 3.70
C LEU A 37 -24.04 9.53 2.16
N LEU A 38 -23.44 8.52 1.52
CA LEU A 38 -23.38 8.41 0.06
C LEU A 38 -24.78 8.27 -0.56
N GLN A 39 -25.66 7.46 0.05
CA GLN A 39 -27.06 7.34 -0.39
C GLN A 39 -27.84 8.65 -0.26
N GLN A 40 -27.53 9.48 0.74
CA GLN A 40 -28.16 10.80 0.90
C GLN A 40 -27.66 11.84 -0.12
N LEU A 41 -26.38 11.80 -0.47
CA LEU A 41 -25.75 12.73 -1.40
C LEU A 41 -26.08 12.40 -2.86
N MET A 42 -26.24 11.12 -3.20
CA MET A 42 -26.45 10.66 -4.57
C MET A 42 -27.55 9.58 -4.60
N PRO A 43 -28.80 9.94 -4.94
CA PRO A 43 -29.92 8.99 -4.99
C PRO A 43 -29.80 7.97 -6.14
N GLU A 44 -28.86 8.18 -7.06
CA GLU A 44 -28.54 7.27 -8.17
C GLU A 44 -27.63 6.12 -7.75
N VAL A 45 -27.06 6.17 -6.54
CA VAL A 45 -26.23 5.11 -5.99
C VAL A 45 -27.16 3.92 -5.66
N GLY A 46 -27.02 2.85 -6.44
CA GLY A 46 -27.72 1.59 -6.20
C GLY A 46 -27.53 1.11 -4.76
N LEU A 47 -28.48 0.31 -4.26
CA LEU A 47 -28.49 -0.22 -2.89
C LEU A 47 -27.11 -0.77 -2.52
N LEU A 48 -26.36 0.01 -1.73
CA LEU A 48 -25.13 -0.45 -1.09
C LEU A 48 -25.56 -1.35 0.06
N ASP A 49 -25.67 -2.64 -0.22
CA ASP A 49 -25.85 -3.64 0.81
C ASP A 49 -24.54 -3.81 1.61
N ASN A 50 -24.66 -4.38 2.81
CA ASN A 50 -23.51 -4.59 3.66
C ASN A 50 -22.49 -5.56 3.00
N GLY A 51 -22.95 -6.45 2.12
CA GLY A 51 -22.11 -7.38 1.37
C GLY A 51 -21.17 -6.67 0.40
N ILE A 52 -21.70 -5.83 -0.50
CA ILE A 52 -20.91 -5.05 -1.47
C ILE A 52 -19.94 -4.11 -0.74
N TRP A 53 -20.37 -3.51 0.37
CA TRP A 53 -19.51 -2.61 1.16
C TRP A 53 -18.30 -3.32 1.77
N GLN A 54 -18.49 -4.53 2.30
CA GLN A 54 -17.40 -5.37 2.80
C GLN A 54 -16.51 -5.89 1.67
N LEU A 55 -17.11 -6.21 0.52
CA LEU A 55 -16.38 -6.70 -0.66
C LEU A 55 -15.47 -5.61 -1.23
N LEU A 56 -15.91 -4.35 -1.21
CA LEU A 56 -15.09 -3.19 -1.56
C LEU A 56 -13.86 -3.07 -0.63
N LEU A 57 -14.08 -3.16 0.68
CA LEU A 57 -12.99 -3.12 1.66
C LEU A 57 -12.00 -4.28 1.44
N PHE A 58 -12.52 -5.48 1.20
CA PHE A 58 -11.69 -6.65 0.91
C PHE A 58 -10.88 -6.47 -0.38
N ALA A 59 -11.49 -5.95 -1.45
CA ALA A 59 -10.82 -5.63 -2.70
C ALA A 59 -9.72 -4.57 -2.51
N PHE A 60 -9.95 -3.57 -1.66
CA PHE A 60 -8.96 -2.56 -1.34
C PHE A 60 -7.77 -3.15 -0.58
N ILE A 61 -8.03 -3.99 0.43
CA ILE A 61 -6.98 -4.68 1.18
C ILE A 61 -6.18 -5.61 0.28
N SER A 62 -6.85 -6.42 -0.54
CA SER A 62 -6.17 -7.35 -1.45
C SER A 62 -5.32 -6.62 -2.48
N TYR A 63 -5.82 -5.49 -3.02
CA TYR A 63 -5.05 -4.61 -3.89
C TYR A 63 -3.80 -4.05 -3.20
N LEU A 64 -3.92 -3.56 -1.97
CA LEU A 64 -2.77 -3.04 -1.21
C LEU A 64 -1.74 -4.13 -0.91
N ILE A 65 -2.18 -5.33 -0.54
CA ILE A 65 -1.30 -6.47 -0.32
C ILE A 65 -0.57 -6.84 -1.61
N MET A 66 -1.30 -6.94 -2.73
CA MET A 66 -0.73 -7.22 -4.04
C MET A 66 0.31 -6.15 -4.43
N LEU A 67 -0.01 -4.86 -4.28
CA LEU A 67 0.91 -3.76 -4.53
C LEU A 67 2.17 -3.88 -3.66
N GLY A 68 2.00 -4.18 -2.37
CA GLY A 68 3.10 -4.40 -1.44
C GLY A 68 4.01 -5.55 -1.87
N ILE A 69 3.43 -6.69 -2.26
CA ILE A 69 4.17 -7.85 -2.79
C ILE A 69 4.92 -7.47 -4.07
N CYS A 70 4.27 -6.78 -5.02
CA CYS A 70 4.92 -6.33 -6.25
C CYS A 70 6.13 -5.43 -5.96
N MET A 71 5.99 -4.48 -5.04
CA MET A 71 7.10 -3.58 -4.66
C MET A 71 8.23 -4.35 -3.97
N LEU A 72 7.91 -5.29 -3.08
CA LEU A 72 8.91 -6.14 -2.43
C LEU A 72 9.66 -6.98 -3.47
N LEU A 73 8.95 -7.63 -4.39
CA LEU A 73 9.53 -8.46 -5.43
C LEU A 73 10.41 -7.64 -6.37
N PHE A 74 9.98 -6.43 -6.73
CA PHE A 74 10.79 -5.49 -7.51
C PHE A 74 12.08 -5.11 -6.78
N THR A 75 12.02 -4.71 -5.51
CA THR A 75 13.23 -4.35 -4.75
C THR A 75 14.15 -5.55 -4.54
N TRP A 76 13.60 -6.75 -4.39
CA TRP A 76 14.36 -7.98 -4.27
C TRP A 76 15.08 -8.31 -5.59
N LEU A 77 14.41 -8.21 -6.73
CA LEU A 77 15.01 -8.37 -8.05
C LEU A 77 16.15 -7.37 -8.28
N LEU A 78 15.95 -6.09 -7.95
CA LEU A 78 17.01 -5.08 -8.08
C LEU A 78 18.25 -5.46 -7.26
N LYS A 79 18.06 -5.88 -6.01
CA LYS A 79 19.17 -6.34 -5.15
C LYS A 79 19.85 -7.57 -5.73
N TRP A 80 19.07 -8.53 -6.25
CA TRP A 80 19.61 -9.77 -6.80
C TRP A 80 20.46 -9.51 -8.06
N PHE A 81 20.05 -8.57 -8.91
CA PHE A 81 20.84 -8.11 -10.06
C PHE A 81 21.98 -7.15 -9.69
N GLY A 82 22.20 -6.86 -8.41
CA GLY A 82 23.24 -5.91 -7.96
C GLY A 82 22.99 -4.46 -8.38
N LEU A 83 21.74 -4.14 -8.72
CA LEU A 83 21.36 -2.82 -9.22
C LEU A 83 21.18 -1.81 -8.07
N PRO A 84 21.50 -0.52 -8.30
CA PRO A 84 21.32 0.52 -7.30
C PRO A 84 19.83 0.77 -7.01
N GLN A 85 19.53 1.50 -5.93
CA GLN A 85 18.14 1.82 -5.58
C GLN A 85 17.48 2.70 -6.63
N ILE A 86 16.14 2.64 -6.72
CA ILE A 86 15.35 3.48 -7.64
C ILE A 86 15.68 4.97 -7.48
N ASN A 87 15.79 5.47 -6.24
CA ASN A 87 16.09 6.88 -6.00
C ASN A 87 17.41 7.31 -6.67
N THR A 88 18.43 6.46 -6.56
CA THR A 88 19.71 6.69 -7.23
C THR A 88 19.58 6.58 -8.76
N MET A 89 18.86 5.59 -9.29
CA MET A 89 18.62 5.48 -10.73
C MET A 89 17.90 6.70 -11.31
N VAL A 90 16.88 7.20 -10.62
CA VAL A 90 16.10 8.38 -11.04
C VAL A 90 16.96 9.64 -10.98
N SER A 91 17.83 9.78 -9.97
CA SER A 91 18.77 10.92 -9.91
C SER A 91 19.76 10.93 -11.08
N GLN A 92 20.26 9.75 -11.48
CA GLN A 92 21.20 9.61 -12.59
C GLN A 92 20.50 9.68 -13.95
N PHE A 93 19.18 9.48 -14.01
CA PHE A 93 18.42 9.54 -15.25
C PHE A 93 18.57 10.88 -15.98
N LYS A 94 18.59 11.99 -15.22
CA LYS A 94 18.79 13.34 -15.80
C LYS A 94 20.21 13.57 -16.33
N ALA A 95 21.18 12.77 -15.92
CA ALA A 95 22.56 12.84 -16.42
C ALA A 95 22.76 12.09 -17.76
N LEU A 96 21.79 11.27 -18.17
CA LEU A 96 21.81 10.55 -19.44
C LEU A 96 21.53 11.50 -20.61
N THR A 97 22.05 11.16 -21.79
CA THR A 97 21.71 11.86 -23.04
C THR A 97 20.25 11.62 -23.43
N SER A 98 19.65 12.55 -24.18
CA SER A 98 18.24 12.44 -24.60
C SER A 98 17.93 11.13 -25.34
N TRP A 99 18.89 10.62 -26.11
CA TRP A 99 18.76 9.33 -26.79
C TRP A 99 18.67 8.15 -25.82
N GLN A 100 19.53 8.13 -24.79
CA GLN A 100 19.51 7.07 -23.77
C GLN A 100 18.23 7.11 -22.93
N GLN A 101 17.74 8.31 -22.61
CA GLN A 101 16.45 8.48 -21.93
C GLN A 101 15.29 7.93 -22.77
N PHE A 102 15.29 8.23 -24.07
CA PHE A 102 14.28 7.70 -25.00
C PHE A 102 14.29 6.17 -25.05
N VAL A 103 15.47 5.56 -25.19
CA VAL A 103 15.61 4.09 -25.20
C VAL A 103 15.10 3.48 -23.89
N LEU A 104 15.39 4.09 -22.74
CA LEU A 104 14.94 3.59 -21.44
C LEU A 104 13.42 3.71 -21.27
N TYR A 105 12.80 4.80 -21.72
CA TYR A 105 11.35 4.92 -21.77
C TYR A 105 10.72 3.85 -22.67
N TRP A 106 11.30 3.63 -23.85
CA TRP A 106 10.81 2.61 -24.78
C TRP A 106 10.90 1.19 -24.19
N ALA A 107 12.03 0.86 -23.55
CA ALA A 107 12.20 -0.42 -22.87
C ALA A 107 11.19 -0.61 -21.72
N SER A 108 10.96 0.44 -20.93
CA SER A 108 9.98 0.43 -19.84
C SER A 108 8.56 0.20 -20.38
N PHE A 109 8.19 0.88 -21.47
CA PHE A 109 6.92 0.68 -22.14
C PHE A 109 6.76 -0.77 -22.66
N ALA A 110 7.77 -1.31 -23.33
CA ALA A 110 7.75 -2.68 -23.83
C ALA A 110 7.59 -3.71 -22.70
N LEU A 111 8.26 -3.50 -21.56
CA LEU A 111 8.12 -4.35 -20.37
C LEU A 111 6.72 -4.27 -19.77
N LEU A 112 6.14 -3.07 -19.67
CA LEU A 112 4.76 -2.90 -19.19
C LEU A 112 3.75 -3.57 -20.12
N PHE A 113 3.93 -3.42 -21.44
CA PHE A 113 3.09 -4.07 -22.43
C PHE A 113 3.18 -5.60 -22.34
N LEU A 114 4.39 -6.15 -22.23
CA LEU A 114 4.60 -7.59 -22.06
C LEU A 114 4.02 -8.11 -20.74
N GLY A 115 4.18 -7.35 -19.65
CA GLY A 115 3.54 -7.66 -18.36
C GLY A 115 2.01 -7.71 -18.47
N SER A 116 1.41 -6.76 -19.20
CA SER A 116 -0.03 -6.76 -19.46
C SER A 116 -0.46 -7.99 -20.26
N LEU A 117 0.27 -8.38 -21.31
CA LEU A 117 -0.03 -9.58 -22.09
C LEU A 117 0.06 -10.85 -21.23
N LEU A 118 1.10 -10.98 -20.40
CA LEU A 118 1.25 -12.11 -19.49
C LEU A 118 0.15 -12.17 -18.44
N SER A 119 -0.28 -11.01 -17.91
CA SER A 119 -1.41 -10.98 -16.97
C SER A 119 -2.72 -11.42 -17.63
N LEU A 120 -2.94 -11.03 -18.89
CA LEU A 120 -4.11 -11.49 -19.66
C LEU A 120 -4.02 -13.00 -19.90
N ALA A 121 -2.86 -13.51 -20.29
CA ALA A 121 -2.61 -14.93 -20.49
C ALA A 121 -2.72 -15.76 -19.20
N ALA A 122 -2.51 -15.18 -18.01
CA ALA A 122 -2.67 -15.89 -16.75
C ALA A 122 -4.14 -16.05 -16.31
N ILE A 123 -5.06 -15.26 -16.88
CA ILE A 123 -6.49 -15.30 -16.58
C ILE A 123 -7.23 -16.30 -17.50
N PHE A 124 -6.73 -16.51 -18.72
CA PHE A 124 -7.27 -17.46 -19.71
C PHE A 124 -6.63 -18.84 -19.61
#